data_AF-A0A7Z9K1M1-F1
#
_entry.id   AF-A0A7Z9K1M1-F1
#
_cell.length_a   1.000
_cell.length_b   1.000
_cell.length_c   1.000
_cell.angle_alpha   90.00
_cell.angle_beta   90.00
_cell.angle_gamma   90.00
#
_symmetry.space_group_name_H-M   'P 1'
#
loop_
_entity.id
_entity.type
_entity.pdbx_description
1 polymer ?
#
loop_
_entity_poly.entity_id
_entity_poly.type
_entity_poly.pdbx_seq_one_letter_code
_entity_poly.pdbx_strand_id
1 'polypeptide(L)'
;MNDLMSVFTPVSASQDFDEIRISIASPEKIRSWSYGEVKKPETINYRTFKPERDGLFCAKIFGPIKDYECLCGKYKRMKHRGIVCEKCGVEVIQSKVRRERMGHIELAAPVAHIWFLKSLPSRIGLLLDMTLKEIERILYFENYVVIEPGLTPLERHETLTEDGYNRAIDEHGADSFTAGIGAEAIRGILSELDLEEERVTIRTGISETNSEAKRKKLVKRLKLVESFITSGNRPEWMIFEVIPVLPPELRPLVPLDGGRFATSDLNDLYRRVINRNNRLKRLLELRAPDIIVRNEKRMLQEAVDALFDNGRRGRIITGANKRPLKSLADMLKGKQGRFRQNLLGKRCDYSGRSVIVVGPELMLHQCGIPKKMALELFKPFIYARLEAYAMATTIKAAKRMVERERPEIWDILEEVIREHPVLLNRAPTLHRLGIQAFEPVLIEGKAIQLHPLVCAAFNADFDGDQMAVHVPLSLEAQLEARVLMMSTNNILSPANGKPVIVPTQDIVLGLYYQTYSRGGLTGDGKAFGMVSEIKQALEVGAVHLHAEIKARIKTYDDT
;
A
#
# COMPACT_ATOMS: atom_id res chain seq x y z
N MET A 1 -32.15 -27.16 19.82
CA MET A 1 -32.22 -27.17 18.35
C MET A 1 -31.49 -25.99 17.68
N ASN A 2 -31.11 -24.92 18.40
CA ASN A 2 -30.38 -23.78 17.84
C ASN A 2 -28.84 -23.92 17.80
N ASP A 3 -28.26 -24.90 18.50
CA ASP A 3 -26.79 -25.08 18.56
C ASP A 3 -26.20 -25.83 17.35
N LEU A 4 -27.02 -26.64 16.68
CA LEU A 4 -26.62 -27.42 15.49
C LEU A 4 -26.50 -26.57 14.21
N MET A 5 -27.08 -25.37 14.19
CA MET A 5 -26.95 -24.44 13.05
C MET A 5 -25.63 -23.65 13.05
N SER A 6 -24.89 -23.61 14.16
CA SER A 6 -23.60 -22.90 14.24
C SER A 6 -22.45 -23.60 13.51
N VAL A 7 -22.60 -24.90 13.22
CA VAL A 7 -21.60 -25.75 12.54
C VAL A 7 -21.71 -25.66 11.01
N PHE A 8 -22.89 -25.26 10.51
CA PHE A 8 -23.18 -25.16 9.07
C PHE A 8 -23.13 -23.73 8.52
N THR A 9 -22.72 -22.74 9.31
CA THR A 9 -22.48 -21.41 8.76
C THR A 9 -21.32 -21.54 7.76
N PRO A 10 -21.55 -21.36 6.44
CA PRO A 10 -20.46 -21.37 5.50
C PRO A 10 -19.47 -20.29 5.97
N VAL A 11 -18.18 -20.64 5.99
CA VAL A 11 -17.12 -19.64 6.10
C VAL A 11 -17.48 -18.58 5.10
N SER A 12 -17.86 -17.37 5.57
CA SER A 12 -18.37 -16.31 4.71
C SER A 12 -17.38 -16.16 3.57
N ALA A 13 -17.77 -16.59 2.37
CA ALA A 13 -17.00 -16.39 1.17
C ALA A 13 -16.62 -14.91 1.15
N SER A 14 -15.37 -14.60 0.82
CA SER A 14 -14.99 -13.22 0.52
C SER A 14 -16.00 -12.71 -0.48
N GLN A 15 -16.90 -11.82 -0.04
CA GLN A 15 -17.87 -11.22 -0.92
C GLN A 15 -17.05 -10.36 -1.87
N ASP A 16 -16.92 -10.81 -3.12
CA ASP A 16 -16.41 -9.98 -4.18
C ASP A 16 -17.31 -8.73 -4.24
N PHE A 17 -16.68 -7.56 -4.28
CA PHE A 17 -17.36 -6.28 -4.27
C PHE A 17 -16.94 -5.50 -5.53
N ASP A 18 -17.90 -4.85 -6.17
CA ASP A 18 -17.66 -4.03 -7.36
C ASP A 18 -17.40 -2.55 -7.01
N GLU A 19 -17.89 -2.10 -5.86
CA GLU A 19 -17.85 -0.69 -5.45
C GLU A 19 -17.22 -0.48 -4.07
N ILE A 20 -16.46 0.61 -3.93
CA ILE A 20 -15.90 1.06 -2.65
C ILE A 20 -16.48 2.43 -2.30
N ARG A 21 -17.11 2.54 -1.13
CA ARG A 21 -17.61 3.80 -0.58
C ARG A 21 -16.81 4.24 0.65
N ILE A 22 -16.57 5.54 0.77
CA ILE A 22 -16.02 6.18 1.96
C ILE A 22 -17.05 7.12 2.60
N SER A 23 -17.15 7.11 3.92
CA SER A 23 -18.06 7.96 4.71
C SER A 23 -17.47 8.19 6.10
N ILE A 24 -17.93 9.23 6.79
CA ILE A 24 -17.52 9.55 8.15
C ILE A 24 -18.10 8.48 9.10
N ALA A 25 -17.27 7.97 10.00
CA ALA A 25 -17.70 6.96 10.95
C ALA A 25 -18.38 7.62 12.16
N SER A 26 -19.63 7.26 12.44
CA SER A 26 -20.31 7.66 13.68
C SER A 26 -19.67 6.96 14.90
N PRO A 27 -19.82 7.53 16.11
CA PRO A 27 -19.35 6.87 17.34
C PRO A 27 -19.93 5.47 17.53
N GLU A 28 -21.21 5.28 17.22
CA GLU A 28 -21.89 3.98 17.24
C GLU A 28 -21.27 2.98 16.27
N LYS A 29 -20.94 3.44 15.05
CA LYS A 29 -20.29 2.60 14.04
C LYS A 29 -18.89 2.19 14.48
N ILE A 30 -18.13 3.10 15.10
CA ILE A 30 -16.80 2.77 15.67
C ILE A 30 -16.93 1.71 16.78
N ARG A 31 -17.94 1.81 17.65
CA ARG A 31 -18.22 0.80 18.67
C ARG A 31 -18.60 -0.55 18.04
N SER A 32 -19.38 -0.55 16.94
CA SER A 32 -19.77 -1.77 16.22
C SER A 32 -18.59 -2.55 15.63
N TRP A 33 -17.52 -1.85 15.21
CA TRP A 33 -16.29 -2.49 14.72
C TRP A 33 -15.44 -3.08 15.83
N SER A 34 -15.67 -2.64 17.07
CA SER A 34 -14.81 -2.97 18.18
C SER A 34 -15.21 -4.26 18.88
N TYR A 35 -14.21 -5.07 19.17
CA TYR A 35 -14.35 -6.28 19.98
C TYR A 35 -14.09 -6.03 21.47
N GLY A 36 -13.79 -4.79 21.86
CA GLY A 36 -13.56 -4.41 23.25
C GLY A 36 -12.84 -3.08 23.44
N GLU A 37 -13.05 -2.48 24.60
CA GLU A 37 -12.44 -1.22 25.01
C GLU A 37 -11.02 -1.44 25.55
N VAL A 38 -10.05 -0.68 25.05
CA VAL A 38 -8.68 -0.65 25.57
C VAL A 38 -8.59 0.38 26.69
N LYS A 39 -8.50 -0.11 27.93
CA LYS A 39 -8.47 0.75 29.13
C LYS A 39 -7.05 1.09 29.56
N LYS A 40 -6.11 0.17 29.35
CA LYS A 40 -4.76 0.31 29.91
C LYS A 40 -3.70 0.58 28.84
N PRO A 41 -2.67 1.38 29.17
CA PRO A 41 -1.57 1.70 28.27
C PRO A 41 -0.57 0.55 28.10
N GLU A 42 -0.62 -0.47 28.96
CA GLU A 42 0.36 -1.54 28.95
C GLU A 42 0.24 -2.43 27.70
N THR A 43 1.38 -2.99 27.28
CA THR A 43 1.48 -3.84 26.09
C THR A 43 1.60 -5.30 26.47
N ILE A 44 2.76 -5.70 26.99
CA ILE A 44 3.09 -7.05 27.41
C ILE A 44 3.73 -7.02 28.80
N ASN A 45 3.60 -8.12 29.52
CA ASN A 45 4.26 -8.33 30.78
C ASN A 45 5.77 -8.50 30.57
N TYR A 46 6.59 -7.77 31.32
CA TYR A 46 8.05 -7.77 31.15
C TYR A 46 8.72 -9.11 31.53
N ARG A 47 8.11 -9.95 32.38
CA ARG A 47 8.67 -11.26 32.77
C ARG A 47 8.19 -12.38 31.88
N THR A 48 6.89 -12.43 31.61
CA THR A 48 6.26 -13.56 30.91
C THR A 48 6.10 -13.34 29.41
N PHE A 49 6.31 -12.10 28.94
CA PHE A 49 6.03 -11.65 27.56
C PHE A 49 4.60 -11.91 27.08
N LYS A 50 3.68 -12.21 28.01
CA LYS A 50 2.26 -12.37 27.72
C LYS A 50 1.59 -11.01 27.64
N PRO A 51 0.61 -10.80 26.73
CA PRO A 51 -0.18 -9.59 26.68
C PRO A 51 -0.91 -9.31 27.98
N GLU A 52 -0.91 -8.04 28.38
CA GLU A 52 -1.63 -7.58 29.55
C GLU A 52 -3.14 -7.52 29.30
N ARG A 53 -3.91 -7.67 30.38
CA ARG A 53 -5.38 -7.61 30.34
C ARG A 53 -5.84 -6.16 30.12
N ASP A 54 -6.77 -5.98 29.18
CA ASP A 54 -7.33 -4.68 28.76
C ASP A 54 -6.28 -3.66 28.23
N GLY A 55 -5.08 -4.15 27.91
CA GLY A 55 -4.00 -3.38 27.29
C GLY A 55 -4.01 -3.39 25.76
N LEU A 56 -3.03 -2.73 25.16
CA LEU A 56 -2.93 -2.55 23.70
C LEU A 56 -2.74 -3.85 22.91
N PHE A 57 -2.32 -4.95 23.55
CA PHE A 57 -2.14 -6.25 22.89
C PHE A 57 -3.08 -7.33 23.43
N CYS A 58 -4.10 -6.94 24.22
CA CYS A 58 -4.95 -7.85 24.97
C CYS A 58 -5.52 -8.99 24.11
N ALA A 59 -5.33 -10.23 24.57
CA ALA A 59 -5.83 -11.40 23.86
C ALA A 59 -7.36 -11.54 23.92
N LYS A 60 -8.01 -10.96 24.93
CA LYS A 60 -9.49 -10.94 25.04
C LYS A 60 -10.11 -10.11 23.92
N ILE A 61 -9.55 -8.93 23.65
CA ILE A 61 -10.07 -7.97 22.66
C ILE A 61 -9.69 -8.42 21.25
N PHE A 62 -8.39 -8.67 21.02
CA PHE A 62 -7.88 -8.88 19.66
C PHE A 62 -7.85 -10.35 19.22
N GLY A 63 -7.95 -11.31 20.14
CA GLY A 63 -7.90 -12.75 19.85
C GLY A 63 -6.62 -13.45 20.34
N PRO A 64 -6.50 -14.77 20.14
CA PRO A 64 -5.44 -15.60 20.69
C PRO A 64 -4.08 -15.42 19.97
N ILE A 65 -2.98 -15.57 20.71
CA ILE A 65 -1.60 -15.44 20.15
C ILE A 65 -1.22 -16.66 19.32
N LYS A 66 -1.69 -17.85 19.73
CA LYS A 66 -1.43 -19.12 19.08
C LYS A 66 -2.73 -19.69 18.54
N ASP A 67 -2.65 -20.40 17.42
CA ASP A 67 -3.80 -21.01 16.79
C ASP A 67 -4.48 -22.02 17.72
N TYR A 68 -5.79 -21.85 17.89
CA TYR A 68 -6.64 -22.75 18.69
C TYR A 68 -6.11 -22.99 20.13
N GLU A 69 -5.48 -21.98 20.74
CA GLU A 69 -5.01 -22.02 22.12
C GLU A 69 -5.37 -20.73 22.87
N CYS A 70 -6.00 -20.86 24.04
CA CYS A 70 -6.29 -19.72 24.91
C CYS A 70 -5.03 -19.24 25.65
N LEU A 71 -5.02 -17.97 26.10
CA LEU A 71 -3.84 -17.35 26.74
C LEU A 71 -3.33 -18.08 28.01
N CYS A 72 -4.25 -18.65 28.80
CA CYS A 72 -3.91 -19.39 30.02
C CYS A 72 -3.49 -20.84 29.76
N GLY A 73 -3.74 -21.38 28.56
CA GLY A 73 -3.45 -22.77 28.20
C GLY A 73 -4.44 -23.81 28.75
N LYS A 74 -5.57 -23.41 29.38
CA LYS A 74 -6.63 -24.35 29.82
C LYS A 74 -7.24 -25.11 28.63
N TYR A 75 -7.63 -24.37 27.60
CA TYR A 75 -8.15 -24.91 26.34
C TYR A 75 -7.06 -24.85 25.27
N LYS A 76 -6.74 -26.02 24.71
CA LYS A 76 -5.77 -26.23 23.63
C LYS A 76 -6.33 -27.19 22.59
N ARG A 77 -5.83 -27.06 21.35
CA ARG A 77 -6.19 -27.87 20.18
C ARG A 77 -7.55 -27.49 19.60
N MET A 78 -7.76 -27.92 18.35
CA MET A 78 -8.91 -27.55 17.52
C MET A 78 -10.27 -28.02 18.06
N LYS A 79 -10.30 -29.02 18.95
CA LYS A 79 -11.54 -29.55 19.57
C LYS A 79 -12.33 -28.51 20.37
N HIS A 80 -11.67 -27.45 20.86
CA HIS A 80 -12.30 -26.39 21.64
C HIS A 80 -12.56 -25.12 20.83
N ARG A 81 -12.57 -25.22 19.49
CA ARG A 81 -12.81 -24.10 18.59
C ARG A 81 -14.14 -23.41 18.94
N GLY A 82 -14.12 -22.08 19.04
CA GLY A 82 -15.28 -21.25 19.36
C GLY A 82 -15.61 -21.14 20.85
N ILE A 83 -14.96 -21.92 21.73
CA ILE A 83 -15.18 -21.81 23.17
C ILE A 83 -14.44 -20.59 23.72
N VAL A 84 -15.13 -19.75 24.50
CA VAL A 84 -14.54 -18.65 25.25
C VAL A 84 -14.04 -19.16 26.60
N CYS A 85 -12.76 -18.94 26.89
CA CYS A 85 -12.18 -19.43 28.14
C CYS A 85 -12.68 -18.67 29.37
N GLU A 86 -13.25 -19.36 30.36
CA GLU A 86 -13.72 -18.75 31.62
C GLU A 86 -12.62 -18.02 32.40
N LYS A 87 -11.37 -18.51 32.36
CA LYS A 87 -10.26 -17.95 33.15
C LYS A 87 -9.70 -16.66 32.54
N CYS A 88 -9.50 -16.63 31.23
CA CYS A 88 -8.84 -15.50 30.55
C CYS A 88 -9.76 -14.70 29.60
N GLY A 89 -10.99 -15.17 29.35
CA GLY A 89 -11.95 -14.56 28.43
C GLY A 89 -11.53 -14.61 26.97
N VAL A 90 -10.53 -15.42 26.61
CA VAL A 90 -10.01 -15.52 25.24
C VAL A 90 -10.75 -16.61 24.49
N GLU A 91 -11.25 -16.26 23.32
CA GLU A 91 -11.89 -17.17 22.37
C GLU A 91 -10.84 -18.04 21.65
N VAL A 92 -11.11 -19.34 21.54
CA VAL A 92 -10.20 -20.31 20.91
C VAL A 92 -10.46 -20.36 19.40
N ILE A 93 -9.69 -19.57 18.65
CA ILE A 93 -9.76 -19.39 17.20
C ILE A 93 -8.35 -19.28 16.58
N GLN A 94 -8.26 -19.08 15.27
CA GLN A 94 -6.97 -18.82 14.60
C GLN A 94 -6.40 -17.47 15.04
N SER A 95 -5.07 -17.34 15.14
CA SER A 95 -4.43 -16.09 15.53
C SER A 95 -4.56 -15.00 14.45
N LYS A 96 -4.83 -15.39 13.19
CA LYS A 96 -5.05 -14.46 12.05
C LYS A 96 -6.06 -13.35 12.36
N VAL A 97 -7.08 -13.63 13.17
CA VAL A 97 -8.08 -12.64 13.60
C VAL A 97 -7.47 -11.43 14.33
N ARG A 98 -6.27 -11.56 14.90
CA ARG A 98 -5.53 -10.45 15.54
C ARG A 98 -5.08 -9.38 14.55
N ARG A 99 -5.15 -9.66 13.26
CA ARG A 99 -4.93 -8.69 12.18
C ARG A 99 -6.20 -7.96 11.77
N GLU A 100 -7.37 -8.51 12.08
CA GLU A 100 -8.68 -8.06 11.59
C GLU A 100 -9.48 -7.36 12.70
N ARG A 101 -9.45 -7.87 13.94
CA ARG A 101 -10.24 -7.35 15.07
C ARG A 101 -9.72 -5.98 15.53
N MET A 102 -10.61 -4.99 15.58
CA MET A 102 -10.31 -3.65 16.09
C MET A 102 -10.70 -3.50 17.57
N GLY A 103 -10.02 -2.59 18.26
CA GLY A 103 -10.39 -2.12 19.59
C GLY A 103 -10.96 -0.70 19.52
N HIS A 104 -11.42 -0.16 20.64
CA HIS A 104 -11.73 1.27 20.75
C HIS A 104 -11.26 1.85 22.09
N ILE A 105 -11.17 3.17 22.15
CA ILE A 105 -10.90 3.94 23.37
C ILE A 105 -12.06 4.93 23.53
N GLU A 106 -12.75 4.87 24.66
CA GLU A 106 -13.77 5.84 25.03
C GLU A 106 -13.10 7.09 25.62
N LEU A 107 -13.24 8.23 24.96
CA LEU A 107 -12.64 9.48 25.40
C LEU A 107 -13.43 10.09 26.57
N ALA A 108 -12.72 10.69 27.51
CA ALA A 108 -13.32 11.38 28.65
C ALA A 108 -13.89 12.76 28.28
N ALA A 109 -13.36 13.37 27.22
CA ALA A 109 -13.85 14.60 26.63
C ALA A 109 -13.80 14.47 25.10
N PRO A 110 -14.76 15.06 24.36
CA PRO A 110 -14.71 15.14 22.91
C PRO A 110 -13.40 15.77 22.39
N VAL A 111 -12.92 15.30 21.25
CA VAL A 111 -11.66 15.75 20.63
C VAL A 111 -11.90 16.05 19.15
N ALA A 112 -11.51 17.22 18.68
CA ALA A 112 -11.69 17.58 17.28
C ALA A 112 -10.76 16.76 16.38
N HIS A 113 -11.26 16.25 15.26
CA HIS A 113 -10.39 15.54 14.32
C HIS A 113 -9.52 16.54 13.53
N ILE A 114 -8.20 16.38 13.66
CA ILE A 114 -7.20 17.24 13.00
C ILE A 114 -7.38 17.40 11.49
N TRP A 115 -7.86 16.38 10.76
CA TRP A 115 -8.03 16.46 9.31
C TRP A 115 -9.15 17.42 8.91
N PHE A 116 -10.29 17.42 9.59
CA PHE A 116 -11.39 18.33 9.30
C PHE A 116 -11.11 19.76 9.79
N LEU A 117 -10.29 19.89 10.83
CA LEU A 117 -9.86 21.17 11.37
C LEU A 117 -8.78 21.84 10.50
N LYS A 118 -7.63 21.17 10.29
CA LYS A 118 -6.41 21.75 9.69
C LYS A 118 -6.24 21.47 8.20
N SER A 119 -7.13 20.72 7.54
CA SER A 119 -7.13 20.66 6.08
C SER A 119 -7.48 22.04 5.52
N LEU A 120 -6.84 22.44 4.41
CA LEU A 120 -7.17 23.68 3.71
C LEU A 120 -8.05 23.33 2.49
N PRO A 121 -9.28 23.88 2.40
CA PRO A 121 -9.99 24.69 3.39
C PRO A 121 -10.49 23.88 4.60
N SER A 122 -10.55 24.52 5.78
CA SER A 122 -11.07 23.89 7.01
C SER A 122 -12.55 23.59 6.84
N ARG A 123 -12.95 22.34 7.09
CA ARG A 123 -14.36 21.93 6.92
C ARG A 123 -15.22 22.46 8.06
N ILE A 124 -14.70 22.38 9.28
CA ILE A 124 -15.36 22.92 10.48
C ILE A 124 -15.48 24.45 10.35
N GLY A 125 -14.40 25.14 9.96
CA GLY A 125 -14.45 26.60 9.85
C GLY A 125 -15.30 27.12 8.69
N LEU A 126 -15.31 26.41 7.56
CA LEU A 126 -16.22 26.78 6.48
C LEU A 126 -17.70 26.59 6.88
N LEU A 127 -18.00 25.55 7.68
CA LEU A 127 -19.38 25.25 8.08
C LEU A 127 -19.89 26.25 9.14
N LEU A 128 -19.06 26.62 10.12
CA LEU A 128 -19.39 27.60 11.17
C LEU A 128 -19.21 29.07 10.75
N ASP A 129 -18.73 29.32 9.54
CA ASP A 129 -18.31 30.63 9.00
C ASP A 129 -17.17 31.36 9.76
N MET A 130 -16.54 30.69 10.71
CA MET A 130 -15.44 31.23 11.53
C MET A 130 -14.06 31.03 10.88
N THR A 131 -13.09 31.86 11.29
CA THR A 131 -11.70 31.67 10.85
C THR A 131 -11.05 30.49 11.57
N LEU A 132 -10.08 29.86 10.91
CA LEU A 132 -9.33 28.74 11.50
C LEU A 132 -8.63 29.13 12.82
N LYS A 133 -8.15 30.38 12.93
CA LYS A 133 -7.49 30.87 14.14
C LYS A 133 -8.45 31.00 15.31
N GLU A 134 -9.67 31.48 15.10
CA GLU A 134 -10.70 31.57 16.14
C GLU A 134 -11.08 30.18 16.66
N ILE A 135 -11.27 29.23 15.76
CA ILE A 135 -11.61 27.84 16.13
C ILE A 135 -10.47 27.19 16.93
N GLU A 136 -9.22 27.45 16.55
CA GLU A 136 -8.06 26.99 17.33
C GLU A 136 -8.03 27.59 18.73
N ARG A 137 -8.29 28.90 18.86
CA ARG A 137 -8.37 29.56 20.17
C ARG A 137 -9.45 28.94 21.07
N ILE A 138 -10.60 28.59 20.50
CA ILE A 138 -11.67 27.90 21.24
C ILE A 138 -11.22 26.49 21.65
N LEU A 139 -10.67 25.70 20.72
CA LEU A 139 -10.23 24.32 20.96
C LEU A 139 -9.11 24.20 21.99
N TYR A 140 -8.19 25.18 22.01
CA TYR A 140 -7.05 25.21 22.92
C TYR A 140 -7.32 25.93 24.25
N PHE A 141 -8.60 26.22 24.54
CA PHE A 141 -9.08 26.84 25.77
C PHE A 141 -8.55 28.27 26.02
N GLU A 142 -8.39 29.07 24.95
CA GLU A 142 -8.03 30.49 25.06
C GLU A 142 -9.25 31.41 25.09
N ASN A 143 -10.26 31.14 24.23
CA ASN A 143 -11.48 31.95 24.12
C ASN A 143 -12.74 31.09 24.29
N TYR A 144 -13.80 31.68 24.83
CA TYR A 144 -15.15 31.12 24.82
C TYR A 144 -15.85 31.45 23.51
N VAL A 145 -16.85 30.65 23.15
CA VAL A 145 -17.75 30.90 22.02
C VAL A 145 -19.18 30.89 22.52
N VAL A 146 -19.97 31.89 22.10
CA VAL A 146 -21.39 31.98 22.39
C VAL A 146 -22.13 30.94 21.54
N ILE A 147 -22.76 29.96 22.21
CA ILE A 147 -23.56 28.89 21.60
C ILE A 147 -24.97 29.41 21.37
N GLU A 148 -25.57 29.98 22.41
CA GLU A 148 -26.91 30.56 22.40
C GLU A 148 -26.89 31.95 23.06
N PRO A 149 -27.16 33.03 22.32
CA PRO A 149 -27.10 34.39 22.85
C PRO A 149 -28.31 34.78 23.73
N GLY A 150 -29.41 34.03 23.69
CA GLY A 150 -30.61 34.32 24.47
C GLY A 150 -31.17 35.72 24.18
N LEU A 151 -31.46 36.48 25.24
CA LEU A 151 -31.97 37.87 25.17
C LEU A 151 -30.85 38.93 25.27
N THR A 152 -29.59 38.50 25.29
CA THR A 152 -28.44 39.39 25.43
C THR A 152 -28.07 40.03 24.08
N PRO A 153 -27.29 41.13 24.06
CA PRO A 153 -26.82 41.75 22.82
C PRO A 153 -25.71 40.95 22.10
N LEU A 154 -25.30 39.80 22.63
CA LEU A 154 -24.23 38.97 22.06
C LEU A 154 -24.66 38.30 20.75
N GLU A 155 -23.72 38.08 19.85
CA GLU A 155 -23.99 37.37 18.60
C GLU A 155 -23.70 35.86 18.70
N ARG A 156 -24.46 35.04 17.97
CA ARG A 156 -24.17 33.60 17.87
C ARG A 156 -22.82 33.41 17.17
N HIS A 157 -21.98 32.53 17.72
CA HIS A 157 -20.58 32.30 17.30
C HIS A 157 -19.60 33.44 17.61
N GLU A 158 -20.02 34.47 18.36
CA GLU A 158 -19.09 35.48 18.86
C GLU A 158 -18.07 34.84 19.81
N THR A 159 -16.79 35.22 19.67
CA THR A 159 -15.73 34.73 20.55
C THR A 159 -15.41 35.73 21.65
N LEU A 160 -15.52 35.29 22.90
CA LEU A 160 -15.24 36.10 24.08
C LEU A 160 -13.90 35.69 24.70
N THR A 161 -13.09 36.65 25.14
CA THR A 161 -11.93 36.39 26.01
C THR A 161 -12.41 36.01 27.41
N GLU A 162 -11.53 35.46 28.26
CA GLU A 162 -11.90 35.13 29.64
C GLU A 162 -12.42 36.36 30.41
N ASP A 163 -11.77 37.51 30.29
CA ASP A 163 -12.24 38.77 30.89
C ASP A 163 -13.58 39.23 30.30
N GLY A 164 -13.77 39.08 28.99
CA GLY A 164 -15.02 39.45 28.32
C GLY A 164 -16.19 38.56 28.74
N TYR A 165 -15.93 37.26 28.91
CA TYR A 165 -16.92 36.30 29.41
C TYR A 165 -17.34 36.61 30.84
N ASN A 166 -16.38 36.92 31.73
CA ASN A 166 -16.68 37.30 33.11
C ASN A 166 -17.53 38.59 33.17
N ARG A 167 -17.19 39.61 32.36
CA ARG A 167 -18.00 40.84 32.28
C ARG A 167 -19.42 40.57 31.77
N ALA A 168 -19.57 39.74 30.74
CA ALA A 168 -20.88 39.40 30.21
C ALA A 168 -21.74 38.65 31.25
N ILE A 169 -21.12 37.79 32.06
CA ILE A 169 -21.80 37.15 33.21
C ILE A 169 -22.21 38.18 34.26
N ASP A 170 -21.32 39.12 34.61
CA ASP A 170 -21.60 40.14 35.61
C ASP A 170 -22.73 41.10 35.17
N GLU A 171 -22.81 41.42 33.87
CA GLU A 171 -23.79 42.35 33.30
C GLU A 171 -25.16 41.71 33.06
N HIS A 172 -25.21 40.48 32.54
CA HIS A 172 -26.45 39.85 32.08
C HIS A 172 -26.91 38.67 32.97
N GLY A 173 -26.05 38.19 33.87
CA GLY A 173 -26.30 37.02 34.70
C GLY A 173 -25.94 35.72 33.99
N ALA A 174 -25.53 34.71 34.76
CA ALA A 174 -24.99 33.45 34.24
C ALA A 174 -25.98 32.62 33.40
N ASP A 175 -27.29 32.79 33.60
CA ASP A 175 -28.34 32.02 32.90
C ASP A 175 -28.91 32.74 31.67
N SER A 176 -28.42 33.94 31.35
CA SER A 176 -28.97 34.78 30.27
C SER A 176 -28.49 34.39 28.87
N PHE A 177 -27.30 33.79 28.77
CA PHE A 177 -26.70 33.29 27.54
C PHE A 177 -25.87 32.04 27.84
N THR A 178 -25.67 31.18 26.84
CA THR A 178 -24.82 29.99 26.95
C THR A 178 -23.55 30.19 26.13
N ALA A 179 -22.40 30.22 26.78
CA ALA A 179 -21.10 30.16 26.12
C ALA A 179 -20.29 28.95 26.59
N GLY A 180 -19.58 28.34 25.65
CA GLY A 180 -18.76 27.16 25.90
C GLY A 180 -17.33 27.34 25.45
N ILE A 181 -16.46 26.41 25.85
CA ILE A 181 -15.06 26.39 25.46
C ILE A 181 -14.61 24.97 25.09
N GLY A 182 -13.60 24.85 24.23
CA GLY A 182 -13.06 23.57 23.80
C GLY A 182 -13.89 22.84 22.74
N ALA A 183 -13.56 21.57 22.53
CA ALA A 183 -14.22 20.72 21.52
C ALA A 183 -15.68 20.38 21.86
N GLU A 184 -16.07 20.46 23.14
CA GLU A 184 -17.46 20.27 23.59
C GLU A 184 -18.37 21.37 23.03
N ALA A 185 -17.93 22.63 23.10
CA ALA A 185 -18.67 23.77 22.57
C ALA A 185 -18.86 23.67 21.05
N ILE A 186 -17.78 23.35 20.32
CA ILE A 186 -17.86 23.16 18.86
C ILE A 186 -18.79 22.01 18.50
N ARG A 187 -18.75 20.90 19.24
CA ARG A 187 -19.67 19.79 19.02
C ARG A 187 -21.13 20.20 19.27
N GLY A 188 -21.40 20.96 20.34
CA GLY A 188 -22.74 21.49 20.63
C GLY A 188 -23.28 22.34 19.48
N ILE A 189 -22.50 23.31 19.02
CA ILE A 189 -22.86 24.17 17.89
C ILE A 189 -23.11 23.34 16.61
N LEU A 190 -22.25 22.34 16.33
CA LEU A 190 -22.41 21.48 15.17
C LEU A 190 -23.66 20.58 15.25
N SER A 191 -24.07 20.16 16.45
CA SER A 191 -25.25 19.32 16.64
C SER A 191 -26.58 20.07 16.53
N GLU A 192 -26.59 21.37 16.82
CA GLU A 192 -27.77 22.23 16.70
C GLU A 192 -27.99 22.77 15.28
N LEU A 193 -27.02 22.54 14.38
CA LEU A 193 -27.03 23.14 13.05
C LEU A 193 -27.99 22.39 12.10
N ASP A 194 -29.08 23.05 11.71
CA ASP A 194 -29.97 22.56 10.66
C ASP A 194 -29.36 22.87 9.28
N LEU A 195 -28.92 21.82 8.58
CA LEU A 195 -28.31 21.92 7.26
C LEU A 195 -29.29 22.39 6.18
N GLU A 196 -30.58 22.09 6.32
CA GLU A 196 -31.59 22.42 5.32
C GLU A 196 -31.94 23.91 5.38
N GLU A 197 -32.10 24.44 6.61
CA GLU A 197 -32.29 25.87 6.85
C GLU A 197 -31.06 26.66 6.39
N GLU A 198 -29.85 26.22 6.77
CA GLU A 198 -28.62 26.89 6.38
C GLU A 198 -28.41 26.92 4.86
N ARG A 199 -28.85 25.87 4.15
CA ARG A 199 -28.83 25.83 2.68
C ARG A 199 -29.68 26.94 2.06
N VAL A 200 -30.87 27.19 2.62
CA VAL A 200 -31.77 28.26 2.16
C VAL A 200 -31.13 29.62 2.44
N THR A 201 -30.66 29.85 3.67
CA THR A 201 -29.99 31.09 4.09
C THR A 201 -28.80 31.44 3.21
N ILE A 202 -27.94 30.45 2.91
CA ILE A 202 -26.78 30.67 2.04
C ILE A 202 -27.20 30.98 0.60
N ARG A 203 -28.25 30.34 0.06
CA ARG A 203 -28.74 30.63 -1.30
C ARG A 203 -29.26 32.07 -1.42
N THR A 204 -30.05 32.52 -0.44
CA THR A 204 -30.53 33.91 -0.38
C THR A 204 -29.36 34.89 -0.25
N GLY A 205 -28.37 34.58 0.59
CA GLY A 205 -27.16 35.39 0.74
C GLY A 205 -26.32 35.49 -0.55
N ILE A 206 -26.34 34.46 -1.41
CA ILE A 206 -25.67 34.49 -2.72
C ILE A 206 -26.38 35.42 -3.70
N SER A 207 -27.72 35.48 -3.69
CA SER A 207 -28.49 36.37 -4.56
C SER A 207 -28.39 37.84 -4.18
N GLU A 208 -28.32 38.15 -2.88
CA GLU A 208 -28.29 39.52 -2.38
C GLU A 208 -26.88 40.14 -2.41
N THR A 209 -25.83 39.31 -2.39
CA THR A 209 -24.46 39.79 -2.29
C THR A 209 -23.88 40.21 -3.65
N ASN A 210 -23.58 41.49 -3.81
CA ASN A 210 -22.88 42.04 -4.99
C ASN A 210 -21.35 41.84 -4.96
N SER A 211 -20.76 41.51 -3.80
CA SER A 211 -19.31 41.30 -3.66
C SER A 211 -18.87 39.93 -4.18
N GLU A 212 -17.94 39.92 -5.15
CA GLU A 212 -17.41 38.69 -5.76
C GLU A 212 -16.71 37.78 -4.73
N ALA A 213 -15.97 38.36 -3.78
CA ALA A 213 -15.23 37.60 -2.76
C ALA A 213 -16.17 36.88 -1.78
N LYS A 214 -17.19 37.60 -1.27
CA LYS A 214 -18.19 37.03 -0.36
C LYS A 214 -19.04 35.98 -1.08
N ARG A 215 -19.41 36.22 -2.35
CA ARG A 215 -20.08 35.24 -3.21
C ARG A 215 -19.26 33.96 -3.37
N LYS A 216 -17.95 34.04 -3.65
CA LYS A 216 -17.06 32.86 -3.73
C LYS A 216 -16.98 32.08 -2.41
N LYS A 217 -17.00 32.75 -1.24
CA LYS A 217 -17.02 32.08 0.08
C LYS A 217 -18.33 31.31 0.28
N LEU A 218 -19.46 31.96 0.03
CA LEU A 218 -20.80 31.36 0.17
C LEU A 218 -21.01 30.17 -0.77
N VAL A 219 -20.55 30.25 -2.03
CA VAL A 219 -20.62 29.11 -2.97
C VAL A 219 -19.85 27.90 -2.46
N LYS A 220 -18.66 28.09 -1.89
CA LYS A 220 -17.89 26.99 -1.29
C LYS A 220 -18.62 26.38 -0.09
N ARG A 221 -19.25 27.22 0.74
CA ARG A 221 -20.03 26.79 1.91
C ARG A 221 -21.30 26.03 1.51
N LEU A 222 -22.06 26.54 0.54
CA LEU A 222 -23.25 25.86 -0.01
C LEU A 222 -22.90 24.46 -0.52
N LYS A 223 -21.81 24.34 -1.29
CA LYS A 223 -21.35 23.04 -1.79
C LYS A 223 -21.03 22.05 -0.68
N LEU A 224 -20.47 22.52 0.44
CA LEU A 224 -20.18 21.67 1.60
C LEU A 224 -21.49 21.20 2.28
N VAL A 225 -22.44 22.11 2.50
CA VAL A 225 -23.74 21.81 3.11
C VAL A 225 -24.53 20.81 2.25
N GLU A 226 -24.63 21.05 0.94
CA GLU A 226 -25.28 20.11 0.01
C GLU A 226 -24.59 18.73 -0.01
N SER A 227 -23.27 18.70 0.11
CA SER A 227 -22.51 17.44 0.22
C SER A 227 -22.85 16.68 1.51
N PHE A 228 -23.00 17.38 2.64
CA PHE A 228 -23.40 16.75 3.90
C PHE A 228 -24.81 16.17 3.81
N ILE A 229 -25.78 16.94 3.29
CA ILE A 229 -27.18 16.52 3.09
C ILE A 229 -27.22 15.27 2.20
N THR A 230 -26.56 15.30 1.04
CA THR A 230 -26.53 14.16 0.10
C THR A 230 -25.86 12.93 0.70
N SER A 231 -24.83 13.13 1.53
CA SER A 231 -24.08 12.03 2.13
C SER A 231 -24.79 11.36 3.31
N GLY A 232 -25.77 12.04 3.93
CA GLY A 232 -26.43 11.61 5.16
C GLY A 232 -25.53 11.61 6.40
N ASN A 233 -24.32 12.19 6.31
CA ASN A 233 -23.44 12.31 7.47
C ASN A 233 -23.86 13.49 8.33
N ARG A 234 -23.70 13.37 9.65
CA ARG A 234 -23.94 14.49 10.56
C ARG A 234 -22.67 15.30 10.85
N PRO A 235 -22.74 16.64 10.95
CA PRO A 235 -21.55 17.49 11.16
C PRO A 235 -20.79 17.19 12.45
N GLU A 236 -21.49 16.82 13.53
CA GLU A 236 -20.91 16.54 14.84
C GLU A 236 -19.95 15.35 14.84
N TRP A 237 -20.06 14.43 13.87
CA TRP A 237 -19.15 13.28 13.73
C TRP A 237 -17.71 13.68 13.36
N MET A 238 -17.46 14.95 13.02
CA MET A 238 -16.09 15.48 12.88
C MET A 238 -15.36 15.62 14.23
N ILE A 239 -16.09 15.56 15.35
CA ILE A 239 -15.56 15.55 16.71
C ILE A 239 -15.62 14.12 17.26
N PHE A 240 -14.47 13.58 17.65
CA PHE A 240 -14.38 12.23 18.19
C PHE A 240 -14.86 12.17 19.64
N GLU A 241 -15.76 11.24 19.91
CA GLU A 241 -16.04 10.70 21.25
C GLU A 241 -15.30 9.38 21.49
N VAL A 242 -15.11 8.61 20.41
CA VAL A 242 -14.53 7.27 20.43
C VAL A 242 -13.45 7.19 19.38
N ILE A 243 -12.29 6.65 19.75
CA ILE A 243 -11.18 6.43 18.83
C ILE A 243 -10.99 4.93 18.58
N PRO A 244 -11.00 4.46 17.33
CA PRO A 244 -10.66 3.08 17.01
C PRO A 244 -9.16 2.82 17.23
N VAL A 245 -8.86 1.63 17.76
CA VAL A 245 -7.49 1.12 17.95
C VAL A 245 -7.19 0.10 16.87
N LEU A 246 -6.10 0.34 16.15
CA LEU A 246 -5.63 -0.54 15.08
C LEU A 246 -5.29 -1.94 15.64
N PRO A 247 -5.56 -3.04 14.88
CA PRO A 247 -5.18 -4.38 15.27
C PRO A 247 -3.69 -4.53 15.58
N PRO A 248 -3.29 -5.32 16.60
CA PRO A 248 -1.92 -5.41 17.07
C PRO A 248 -0.92 -5.94 16.03
N GLU A 249 -1.33 -6.81 15.11
CA GLU A 249 -0.42 -7.30 14.05
C GLU A 249 -0.02 -6.20 13.04
N LEU A 250 -0.84 -5.15 12.89
CA LEU A 250 -0.49 -4.00 12.05
C LEU A 250 0.45 -3.01 12.77
N ARG A 251 0.65 -3.19 14.08
CA ARG A 251 1.56 -2.41 14.93
C ARG A 251 2.37 -3.34 15.85
N PRO A 252 3.16 -4.27 15.29
CA PRO A 252 3.74 -5.37 16.03
C PRO A 252 4.80 -4.90 17.04
N LEU A 253 5.00 -5.74 18.04
CA LEU A 253 6.10 -5.67 18.99
C LEU A 253 6.89 -6.97 18.80
N VAL A 254 8.04 -6.88 18.14
CA VAL A 254 8.82 -8.06 17.72
C VAL A 254 10.05 -8.17 18.62
N PRO A 255 10.27 -9.32 19.28
CA PRO A 255 11.52 -9.56 19.99
C PRO A 255 12.68 -9.63 18.99
N LEU A 256 13.76 -8.93 19.31
CA LEU A 256 15.04 -9.02 18.62
C LEU A 256 16.04 -9.82 19.47
N ASP A 257 17.10 -10.29 18.84
CA ASP A 257 18.20 -10.96 19.53
C ASP A 257 18.79 -10.06 20.62
N GLY A 258 19.14 -10.66 21.77
CA GLY A 258 19.64 -9.94 22.94
C GLY A 258 18.55 -9.31 23.83
N GLY A 259 17.31 -9.80 23.76
CA GLY A 259 16.22 -9.40 24.67
C GLY A 259 15.66 -8.00 24.43
N ARG A 260 16.02 -7.37 23.31
CA ARG A 260 15.48 -6.07 22.88
C ARG A 260 14.15 -6.28 22.15
N PHE A 261 13.34 -5.23 22.09
CA PHE A 261 12.08 -5.25 21.36
C PHE A 261 12.05 -4.13 20.32
N ALA A 262 11.67 -4.47 19.09
CA ALA A 262 11.31 -3.49 18.08
C ALA A 262 9.81 -3.17 18.21
N THR A 263 9.49 -1.91 18.45
CA THR A 263 8.12 -1.43 18.58
C THR A 263 7.74 -0.53 17.41
N SER A 264 6.49 -0.63 16.95
CA SER A 264 5.91 0.38 16.06
C SER A 264 5.69 1.72 16.78
N ASP A 265 6.03 2.83 16.13
CA ASP A 265 5.82 4.21 16.63
C ASP A 265 4.37 4.47 17.04
N LEU A 266 3.39 3.82 16.38
CA LEU A 266 1.97 3.93 16.73
C LEU A 266 1.68 3.50 18.17
N ASN A 267 2.39 2.50 18.71
CA ASN A 267 2.16 2.04 20.07
C ASN A 267 2.51 3.15 21.09
N ASP A 268 3.53 3.97 20.81
CA ASP A 268 3.90 5.09 21.67
C ASP A 268 2.85 6.22 21.62
N LEU A 269 2.30 6.48 20.44
CA LEU A 269 1.24 7.47 20.25
C LEU A 269 -0.07 7.03 20.94
N TYR A 270 -0.49 5.78 20.74
CA TYR A 270 -1.66 5.20 21.43
C TYR A 270 -1.47 5.21 22.95
N ARG A 271 -0.28 4.84 23.44
CA ARG A 271 0.05 4.87 24.86
C ARG A 271 -0.09 6.26 25.46
N ARG A 272 0.34 7.32 24.74
CA ARG A 272 0.12 8.71 25.19
C ARG A 272 -1.36 9.06 25.27
N VAL A 273 -2.15 8.74 24.25
CA VAL A 273 -3.60 9.01 24.24
C VAL A 273 -4.28 8.34 25.44
N ILE A 274 -4.02 7.05 25.67
CA ILE A 274 -4.62 6.30 26.78
C ILE A 274 -4.20 6.87 28.14
N ASN A 275 -2.92 7.21 28.31
CA ASN A 275 -2.42 7.80 29.56
C ASN A 275 -3.07 9.15 29.87
N ARG A 276 -3.19 10.03 28.87
CA ARG A 276 -3.84 11.34 29.01
C ARG A 276 -5.33 11.20 29.27
N ASN A 277 -6.00 10.30 28.56
CA ASN A 277 -7.41 10.03 28.73
C ASN A 277 -7.73 9.49 30.15
N ASN A 278 -6.96 8.51 30.62
CA ASN A 278 -7.14 7.95 31.96
C ASN A 278 -6.84 8.97 33.06
N ARG A 279 -5.83 9.83 32.86
CA ARG A 279 -5.53 10.92 33.77
C ARG A 279 -6.67 11.93 33.83
N LEU A 280 -7.26 12.28 32.68
CA LEU A 280 -8.43 13.16 32.61
C LEU A 280 -9.65 12.56 33.31
N LYS A 281 -9.96 11.26 33.10
CA LYS A 281 -11.05 10.57 33.83
C LYS A 281 -10.88 10.69 35.34
N ARG A 282 -9.67 10.41 35.85
CA ARG A 282 -9.37 10.54 37.29
C ARG A 282 -9.51 11.97 37.81
N LEU A 283 -9.08 12.97 37.04
CA LEU A 283 -9.22 14.38 37.43
C LEU A 283 -10.68 14.82 37.52
N LEU A 284 -11.53 14.35 36.60
CA LEU A 284 -12.97 14.59 36.63
C LEU A 284 -13.64 13.90 37.84
N GLU A 285 -13.29 12.65 38.13
CA GLU A 285 -13.78 11.91 39.30
C GLU A 285 -13.42 12.61 40.62
N LEU A 286 -12.20 13.16 40.71
CA LEU A 286 -11.72 13.90 41.87
C LEU A 286 -12.23 15.34 41.94
N ARG A 287 -13.03 15.80 40.96
CA ARG A 287 -13.50 17.19 40.83
C ARG A 287 -12.35 18.20 40.95
N ALA A 288 -11.26 17.93 40.23
CA ALA A 288 -10.09 18.82 40.23
C ALA A 288 -10.43 20.20 39.66
N PRO A 289 -9.71 21.27 40.05
CA PRO A 289 -9.93 22.61 39.52
C PRO A 289 -9.89 22.71 37.99
N ASP A 290 -10.72 23.60 37.43
CA ASP A 290 -10.92 23.72 35.98
C ASP A 290 -9.64 24.00 35.19
N ILE A 291 -8.70 24.76 35.76
CA ILE A 291 -7.41 25.05 35.10
C ILE A 291 -6.65 23.75 34.79
N ILE A 292 -6.66 22.79 35.73
CA ILE A 292 -5.99 21.50 35.57
C ILE A 292 -6.73 20.65 34.55
N VAL A 293 -8.06 20.64 34.61
CA VAL A 293 -8.92 19.90 33.68
C VAL A 293 -8.76 20.43 32.24
N ARG A 294 -8.79 21.75 32.04
CA ARG A 294 -8.58 22.41 30.74
C ARG A 294 -7.21 22.06 30.17
N ASN A 295 -6.16 22.11 30.99
CA ASN A 295 -4.83 21.73 30.54
C ASN A 295 -4.76 20.25 30.13
N GLU A 296 -5.39 19.33 30.88
CA GLU A 296 -5.38 17.90 30.50
C GLU A 296 -6.26 17.62 29.26
N LYS A 297 -7.41 18.30 29.10
CA LYS A 297 -8.22 18.28 27.86
C LYS A 297 -7.39 18.75 26.67
N ARG A 298 -6.65 19.86 26.82
CA ARG A 298 -5.70 20.35 25.82
C ARG A 298 -4.68 19.27 25.47
N MET A 299 -3.97 18.72 26.46
CA MET A 299 -2.96 17.68 26.24
C MET A 299 -3.51 16.42 25.56
N LEU A 300 -4.76 16.04 25.84
CA LEU A 300 -5.45 14.94 25.17
C LEU A 300 -5.67 15.26 23.68
N GLN A 301 -6.16 16.47 23.36
CA GLN A 301 -6.28 16.94 21.97
C GLN A 301 -4.94 16.85 21.24
N GLU A 302 -3.84 17.31 21.86
CA GLU A 302 -2.50 17.23 21.24
C GLU A 302 -2.05 15.80 20.98
N ALA A 303 -2.34 14.88 21.91
CA ALA A 303 -1.96 13.48 21.79
C ALA A 303 -2.71 12.78 20.65
N VAL A 304 -4.01 13.08 20.49
CA VAL A 304 -4.84 12.55 19.41
C VAL A 304 -4.43 13.16 18.06
N ASP A 305 -4.18 14.47 18.02
CA ASP A 305 -3.65 15.15 16.85
C ASP A 305 -2.36 14.47 16.35
N ALA A 306 -1.43 14.17 17.26
CA ALA A 306 -0.19 13.50 16.92
C ALA A 306 -0.36 12.03 16.47
N LEU A 307 -1.38 11.33 16.99
CA LEU A 307 -1.72 9.97 16.55
C LEU A 307 -2.16 9.95 15.07
N PHE A 308 -3.01 10.91 14.67
CA PHE A 308 -3.55 10.98 13.31
C PHE A 308 -2.59 11.66 12.32
N ASP A 309 -2.02 12.82 12.67
CA ASP A 309 -1.06 13.54 11.83
C ASP A 309 -0.09 14.40 12.68
N ASN A 310 1.04 13.80 13.06
CA ASN A 310 2.07 14.41 13.92
C ASN A 310 2.73 15.67 13.30
N GLY A 311 2.68 15.83 11.98
CA GLY A 311 3.36 16.92 11.28
C GLY A 311 2.53 18.19 11.07
N ARG A 312 1.20 18.14 11.26
CA ARG A 312 0.32 19.29 11.01
C ARG A 312 0.29 20.33 12.12
N ARG A 313 0.84 19.98 13.28
CA ARG A 313 0.95 20.87 14.44
C ARG A 313 2.40 21.30 14.62
N GLY A 314 2.62 22.51 15.15
CA GLY A 314 3.94 23.15 15.15
C GLY A 314 5.07 22.32 15.76
N ARG A 315 4.84 21.67 16.91
CA ARG A 315 5.86 20.84 17.58
C ARG A 315 5.63 19.36 17.32
N ILE A 316 6.52 18.78 16.52
CA ILE A 316 6.51 17.36 16.19
C ILE A 316 6.95 16.55 17.41
N ILE A 317 6.19 15.50 17.74
CA ILE A 317 6.55 14.57 18.81
C ILE A 317 7.66 13.63 18.32
N THR A 318 8.76 13.60 19.05
CA THR A 318 9.91 12.74 18.78
C THR A 318 9.99 11.57 19.77
N GLY A 319 10.55 10.45 19.30
CA GLY A 319 10.87 9.29 20.13
C GLY A 319 12.21 9.43 20.84
N ALA A 320 12.64 8.36 21.54
CA ALA A 320 13.93 8.33 22.24
C ALA A 320 15.13 8.66 21.32
N ASN A 321 15.05 8.26 20.05
CA ASN A 321 16.10 8.49 19.05
C ASN A 321 16.04 9.89 18.41
N LYS A 322 15.31 10.85 19.01
CA LYS A 322 15.03 12.20 18.47
C LYS A 322 14.39 12.25 17.08
N ARG A 323 14.12 11.11 16.45
CA ARG A 323 13.35 11.04 15.19
C ARG A 323 11.87 11.34 15.45
N PRO A 324 11.16 11.98 14.51
CA PRO A 324 9.71 12.15 14.61
C PRO A 324 9.00 10.80 14.53
N LEU A 325 8.02 10.59 15.42
CA LEU A 325 7.20 9.38 15.39
C LEU A 325 6.29 9.38 14.16
N LYS A 326 6.21 8.25 13.45
CA LYS A 326 5.30 8.09 12.30
C LYS A 326 3.84 7.98 12.77
N SER A 327 2.99 8.89 12.28
CA SER A 327 1.54 8.89 12.53
C SER A 327 0.75 7.99 11.57
N LEU A 328 -0.56 7.84 11.79
CA LEU A 328 -1.44 7.08 10.88
C LEU A 328 -1.43 7.66 9.46
N ALA A 329 -1.47 9.00 9.32
CA ALA A 329 -1.38 9.64 8.01
C ALA A 329 -0.05 9.36 7.32
N ASP A 330 1.07 9.39 8.05
CA ASP A 330 2.42 9.14 7.51
C ASP A 330 2.61 7.69 7.03
N MET A 331 1.88 6.74 7.61
CA MET A 331 1.88 5.36 7.13
C MET A 331 1.20 5.21 5.77
N LEU A 332 0.22 6.07 5.46
CA LEU A 332 -0.49 6.03 4.18
C LEU A 332 0.23 6.84 3.10
N LYS A 333 0.69 8.06 3.42
CA LYS A 333 1.26 9.01 2.46
C LYS A 333 2.77 8.84 2.25
N GLY A 334 3.28 9.43 1.16
CA GLY A 334 4.72 9.50 0.87
C GLY A 334 5.27 8.31 0.07
N LYS A 335 6.57 8.35 -0.25
CA LYS A 335 7.26 7.30 -1.02
C LYS A 335 7.32 5.96 -0.26
N GLN A 336 7.55 6.02 1.05
CA GLN A 336 7.53 4.86 1.95
C GLN A 336 6.12 4.55 2.50
N GLY A 337 5.09 5.26 2.02
CA GLY A 337 3.71 5.04 2.42
C GLY A 337 3.12 3.79 1.76
N ARG A 338 2.05 3.25 2.35
CA ARG A 338 1.39 2.01 1.89
C ARG A 338 0.98 2.06 0.40
N PHE A 339 0.43 3.17 -0.07
CA PHE A 339 -0.05 3.29 -1.45
C PHE A 339 1.05 3.10 -2.50
N ARG A 340 2.18 3.80 -2.34
CA ARG A 340 3.27 3.72 -3.33
C ARG A 340 4.17 2.51 -3.12
N GLN A 341 4.52 2.20 -1.87
CA GLN A 341 5.53 1.18 -1.60
C GLN A 341 4.97 -0.24 -1.60
N ASN A 342 3.72 -0.46 -1.13
CA ASN A 342 3.19 -1.80 -0.88
C ASN A 342 2.02 -2.19 -1.79
N LEU A 343 1.19 -1.23 -2.22
CA LEU A 343 0.09 -1.51 -3.13
C LEU A 343 0.57 -1.57 -4.58
N LEU A 344 1.35 -0.58 -5.03
CA LEU A 344 1.95 -0.55 -6.36
C LEU A 344 3.26 -1.34 -6.43
N GLY A 345 4.11 -1.20 -5.41
CA GLY A 345 5.31 -2.03 -5.25
C GLY A 345 4.98 -3.31 -4.49
N LYS A 346 5.12 -4.47 -5.12
CA LYS A 346 5.07 -5.75 -4.41
C LYS A 346 6.30 -6.57 -4.74
N ARG A 347 6.83 -7.23 -3.71
CA ARG A 347 7.78 -8.31 -3.92
C ARG A 347 6.96 -9.52 -4.36
N CYS A 348 7.39 -10.13 -5.45
CA CYS A 348 6.71 -11.28 -6.03
C CYS A 348 7.58 -12.52 -5.80
N ASP A 349 6.96 -13.61 -5.40
CA ASP A 349 7.57 -14.94 -5.44
C ASP A 349 7.76 -15.38 -6.90
N TYR A 350 8.43 -16.51 -7.12
CA TYR A 350 8.74 -17.04 -8.46
C TYR A 350 9.48 -16.03 -9.35
N SER A 351 10.41 -15.31 -8.73
CA SER A 351 11.27 -14.35 -9.41
C SER A 351 12.74 -14.57 -9.05
N GLY A 352 13.62 -14.25 -9.99
CA GLY A 352 15.06 -14.36 -9.87
C GLY A 352 15.75 -13.15 -10.47
N ARG A 353 17.04 -12.97 -10.20
CA ARG A 353 17.87 -11.94 -10.84
C ARG A 353 19.28 -12.47 -11.02
N SER A 354 19.88 -12.20 -12.18
CA SER A 354 21.30 -12.44 -12.40
C SER A 354 21.88 -11.44 -13.40
N VAL A 355 23.20 -11.44 -13.52
CA VAL A 355 23.95 -10.69 -14.53
C VAL A 355 23.64 -11.25 -15.90
N ILE A 356 23.49 -10.37 -16.89
CA ILE A 356 23.29 -10.76 -18.29
C ILE A 356 24.61 -10.88 -19.04
N VAL A 357 24.65 -11.83 -19.97
CA VAL A 357 25.74 -12.06 -20.92
C VAL A 357 25.17 -12.24 -22.31
N VAL A 358 26.00 -12.07 -23.33
CA VAL A 358 25.58 -12.23 -24.72
C VAL A 358 25.31 -13.71 -25.05
N GLY A 359 24.20 -13.99 -25.71
CA GLY A 359 23.87 -15.31 -26.27
C GLY A 359 23.66 -15.21 -27.79
N PRO A 360 24.73 -15.19 -28.60
CA PRO A 360 24.61 -14.93 -30.04
C PRO A 360 24.00 -16.11 -30.82
N GLU A 361 24.03 -17.32 -30.27
CA GLU A 361 23.46 -18.53 -30.87
C GLU A 361 21.96 -18.68 -30.62
N LEU A 362 21.39 -17.87 -29.72
CA LEU A 362 19.97 -17.93 -29.37
C LEU A 362 19.11 -17.39 -30.51
N MET A 363 17.90 -17.92 -30.63
CA MET A 363 16.88 -17.31 -31.49
C MET A 363 16.25 -16.08 -30.80
N LEU A 364 15.64 -15.18 -31.58
CA LEU A 364 15.07 -13.93 -31.05
C LEU A 364 14.05 -14.15 -29.91
N HIS A 365 13.28 -15.24 -29.97
CA HIS A 365 12.28 -15.62 -28.96
C HIS A 365 12.86 -16.38 -27.77
N GLN A 366 14.15 -16.68 -27.75
CA GLN A 366 14.78 -17.51 -26.71
C GLN A 366 15.64 -16.66 -25.78
N CYS A 367 15.77 -17.13 -24.53
CA CYS A 367 16.76 -16.62 -23.58
C CYS A 367 17.45 -17.78 -22.86
N GLY A 368 18.72 -17.63 -22.52
CA GLY A 368 19.42 -18.66 -21.73
C GLY A 368 19.19 -18.44 -20.24
N ILE A 369 18.61 -19.44 -19.56
CA ILE A 369 18.40 -19.42 -18.11
C ILE A 369 19.32 -20.45 -17.44
N PRO A 370 20.10 -20.03 -16.42
CA PRO A 370 20.92 -20.94 -15.62
C PRO A 370 20.12 -22.08 -15.00
N LYS A 371 20.64 -23.31 -15.14
CA LYS A 371 20.05 -24.53 -14.56
C LYS A 371 19.66 -24.40 -13.09
N LYS A 372 20.53 -23.83 -12.25
CA LYS A 372 20.24 -23.63 -10.80
C LYS A 372 19.10 -22.65 -10.54
N MET A 373 18.99 -21.61 -11.37
CA MET A 373 17.93 -20.62 -11.25
C MET A 373 16.60 -21.23 -11.69
N ALA A 374 16.59 -21.93 -12.83
CA ALA A 374 15.41 -22.64 -13.32
C ALA A 374 14.92 -23.69 -12.31
N LEU A 375 15.84 -24.46 -11.72
CA LEU A 375 15.52 -25.45 -10.69
C LEU A 375 14.75 -24.83 -9.51
N GLU A 376 15.16 -23.63 -9.06
CA GLU A 376 14.48 -22.90 -7.97
C GLU A 376 13.13 -22.33 -8.38
N LEU A 377 13.08 -21.67 -9.54
CA LEU A 377 11.88 -21.01 -10.05
C LEU A 377 10.75 -22.00 -10.34
N PHE A 378 11.08 -23.18 -10.86
CA PHE A 378 10.10 -24.17 -11.29
C PHE A 378 9.86 -25.30 -10.27
N LYS A 379 10.38 -25.21 -9.03
CA LYS A 379 10.28 -26.27 -8.01
C LYS A 379 8.90 -26.93 -7.88
N PRO A 380 7.78 -26.17 -7.75
CA PRO A 380 6.48 -26.81 -7.57
C PRO A 380 6.03 -27.62 -8.79
N PHE A 381 6.36 -27.15 -10.00
CA PHE A 381 6.05 -27.86 -11.24
C PHE A 381 6.84 -29.17 -11.34
N ILE A 382 8.11 -29.15 -10.93
CA ILE A 382 8.95 -30.35 -10.85
C ILE A 382 8.36 -31.36 -9.85
N TYR A 383 7.91 -30.90 -8.68
CA TYR A 383 7.26 -31.78 -7.70
C TYR A 383 6.00 -32.44 -8.25
N ALA A 384 5.15 -31.68 -8.94
CA ALA A 384 3.94 -32.21 -9.56
C ALA A 384 4.27 -33.27 -10.64
N ARG A 385 5.30 -33.05 -11.46
CA ARG A 385 5.74 -34.02 -12.48
C ARG A 385 6.38 -35.28 -11.89
N LEU A 386 7.21 -35.14 -10.85
CA LEU A 386 7.81 -36.28 -10.14
C LEU A 386 6.76 -37.20 -9.49
N GLU A 387 5.68 -36.61 -8.97
CA GLU A 387 4.54 -37.35 -8.43
C GLU A 387 3.74 -38.02 -9.55
N ALA A 388 3.46 -37.31 -10.65
CA ALA A 388 2.75 -37.86 -11.81
C ALA A 388 3.46 -39.06 -12.45
N TYR A 389 4.80 -39.04 -12.51
CA TYR A 389 5.60 -40.17 -13.01
C TYR A 389 5.88 -41.25 -11.96
N ALA A 390 5.30 -41.15 -10.76
CA ALA A 390 5.50 -42.06 -9.65
C ALA A 390 6.98 -42.25 -9.23
N MET A 391 7.87 -41.33 -9.61
CA MET A 391 9.28 -41.32 -9.19
C MET A 391 9.43 -40.90 -7.72
N ALA A 392 8.48 -40.10 -7.22
CA ALA A 392 8.37 -39.74 -5.81
C ALA A 392 6.96 -40.02 -5.29
N THR A 393 6.88 -40.78 -4.20
CA THR A 393 5.60 -41.13 -3.56
C THR A 393 5.03 -40.01 -2.67
N THR A 394 5.86 -39.07 -2.24
CA THR A 394 5.45 -37.94 -1.40
C THR A 394 6.20 -36.67 -1.78
N ILE A 395 5.59 -35.50 -1.54
CA ILE A 395 6.23 -34.19 -1.74
C ILE A 395 7.56 -34.09 -0.97
N LYS A 396 7.66 -34.69 0.22
CA LYS A 396 8.91 -34.71 1.00
C LYS A 396 10.01 -35.52 0.31
N ALA A 397 9.67 -36.65 -0.31
CA ALA A 397 10.61 -37.44 -1.09
C ALA A 397 11.06 -36.68 -2.33
N ALA A 398 10.12 -36.07 -3.07
CA ALA A 398 10.41 -35.22 -4.22
C ALA A 398 11.34 -34.05 -3.86
N LYS A 399 11.06 -33.37 -2.73
CA LYS A 399 11.93 -32.31 -2.20
C LYS A 399 13.35 -32.79 -1.95
N ARG A 400 13.52 -33.95 -1.31
CA ARG A 400 14.85 -34.54 -1.06
C ARG A 400 15.57 -34.96 -2.35
N MET A 401 14.84 -35.40 -3.38
CA MET A 401 15.44 -35.71 -4.67
C MET A 401 15.95 -34.43 -5.33
N VAL A 402 15.13 -33.37 -5.35
CA VAL A 402 15.50 -32.05 -5.91
C VAL A 402 16.68 -31.42 -5.19
N GLU A 403 16.72 -31.48 -3.85
CA GLU A 403 17.86 -30.99 -3.05
C GLU A 403 19.16 -31.76 -3.31
N ARG A 404 19.08 -33.01 -3.80
CA ARG A 404 20.24 -33.83 -4.16
C ARG A 404 20.65 -33.70 -5.62
N GLU A 405 19.95 -32.88 -6.42
CA GLU A 405 20.24 -32.63 -7.83
C GLU A 405 20.46 -33.94 -8.65
N ARG A 406 19.60 -34.95 -8.44
CA ARG A 406 19.71 -36.22 -9.17
C ARG A 406 19.57 -36.01 -10.69
N PRO A 407 20.22 -36.86 -11.52
CA PRO A 407 20.18 -36.73 -12.97
C PRO A 407 18.76 -36.67 -13.56
N GLU A 408 17.84 -37.47 -13.03
CA GLU A 408 16.46 -37.58 -13.55
C GLU A 408 15.68 -36.24 -13.48
N ILE A 409 16.11 -35.32 -12.60
CA ILE A 409 15.45 -34.02 -12.42
C ILE A 409 15.75 -33.08 -13.59
N TRP A 410 16.91 -33.21 -14.22
CA TRP A 410 17.28 -32.35 -15.35
C TRP A 410 16.39 -32.64 -16.56
N ASP A 411 16.07 -33.90 -16.81
CA ASP A 411 15.17 -34.32 -17.88
C ASP A 411 13.75 -33.80 -17.65
N ILE A 412 13.25 -33.91 -16.40
CA ILE A 412 11.95 -33.36 -16.00
C ILE A 412 11.93 -31.84 -16.08
N LEU A 413 13.01 -31.17 -15.68
CA LEU A 413 13.13 -29.72 -15.75
C LEU A 413 13.05 -29.23 -17.19
N GLU A 414 13.73 -29.91 -18.12
CA GLU A 414 13.67 -29.59 -19.54
C GLU A 414 12.26 -29.76 -20.12
N GLU A 415 11.53 -30.81 -19.68
CA GLU A 415 10.14 -31.02 -20.06
C GLU A 415 9.21 -29.91 -19.51
N VAL A 416 9.39 -29.51 -18.24
CA VAL A 416 8.57 -28.46 -17.59
C VAL A 416 8.79 -27.10 -18.22
N ILE A 417 10.01 -26.81 -18.66
CA ILE A 417 10.40 -25.53 -19.26
C ILE A 417 9.91 -25.42 -20.71
N ARG A 418 9.76 -26.55 -21.40
CA ARG A 418 9.30 -26.56 -22.78
C ARG A 418 7.94 -25.87 -22.89
N GLU A 419 7.86 -24.91 -23.80
CA GLU A 419 6.67 -24.07 -24.03
C GLU A 419 6.20 -23.23 -22.81
N HIS A 420 7.00 -23.10 -21.76
CA HIS A 420 6.70 -22.25 -20.61
C HIS A 420 7.48 -20.92 -20.69
N PRO A 421 6.89 -19.82 -21.20
CA PRO A 421 7.60 -18.57 -21.37
C PRO A 421 7.97 -17.94 -20.02
N VAL A 422 9.11 -17.24 -19.97
CA VAL A 422 9.55 -16.44 -18.83
C VAL A 422 9.63 -14.98 -19.21
N LEU A 423 9.36 -14.09 -18.24
CA LEU A 423 9.45 -12.65 -18.43
C LEU A 423 10.81 -12.14 -17.98
N LEU A 424 11.52 -11.45 -18.87
CA LEU A 424 12.73 -10.71 -18.54
C LEU A 424 12.41 -9.23 -18.39
N ASN A 425 12.94 -8.62 -17.33
CA ASN A 425 12.79 -7.19 -17.04
C ASN A 425 14.12 -6.56 -16.62
N ARG A 426 14.44 -5.39 -17.19
CA ARG A 426 15.57 -4.57 -16.76
C ARG A 426 15.08 -3.31 -16.05
N ALA A 427 15.67 -3.02 -14.89
CA ALA A 427 15.43 -1.77 -14.19
C ALA A 427 16.43 -0.70 -14.68
N PRO A 428 16.00 0.55 -14.91
CA PRO A 428 14.64 1.08 -14.82
C PRO A 428 13.77 0.74 -16.04
N THR A 429 12.50 0.35 -15.81
CA THR A 429 11.53 0.09 -16.88
C THR A 429 10.88 1.40 -17.34
N LEU A 430 11.31 1.95 -18.48
CA LEU A 430 10.83 3.23 -19.00
C LEU A 430 9.59 3.12 -19.91
N HIS A 431 9.47 2.00 -20.62
CA HIS A 431 8.39 1.73 -21.57
C HIS A 431 8.06 0.23 -21.59
N ARG A 432 6.96 -0.15 -22.24
CA ARG A 432 6.49 -1.55 -22.27
C ARG A 432 7.54 -2.56 -22.75
N LEU A 433 8.42 -2.19 -23.69
CA LEU A 433 9.47 -3.08 -24.20
C LEU A 433 10.57 -3.41 -23.18
N GLY A 434 10.58 -2.76 -22.02
CA GLY A 434 11.48 -3.09 -20.92
C GLY A 434 11.07 -4.38 -20.18
N ILE A 435 9.93 -4.99 -20.55
CA ILE A 435 9.51 -6.32 -20.12
C ILE A 435 9.12 -7.10 -21.37
N GLN A 436 9.76 -8.24 -21.62
CA GLN A 436 9.42 -9.12 -22.74
C GLN A 436 9.43 -10.58 -22.29
N ALA A 437 8.65 -11.40 -22.98
CA ALA A 437 8.61 -12.84 -22.78
C ALA A 437 9.57 -13.54 -23.74
N PHE A 438 10.20 -14.60 -23.24
CA PHE A 438 11.12 -15.47 -23.97
C PHE A 438 10.88 -16.93 -23.58
N GLU A 439 11.20 -17.84 -24.48
CA GLU A 439 11.28 -19.27 -24.16
C GLU A 439 12.65 -19.57 -23.52
N PRO A 440 12.66 -20.17 -22.32
CA PRO A 440 13.92 -20.43 -21.63
C PRO A 440 14.64 -21.63 -22.23
N VAL A 441 15.93 -21.45 -22.53
CA VAL A 441 16.88 -22.50 -22.88
C VAL A 441 17.78 -22.73 -21.69
N LEU A 442 17.92 -23.99 -21.25
CA LEU A 442 18.77 -24.33 -20.12
C LEU A 442 20.25 -24.16 -20.49
N ILE A 443 20.96 -23.35 -19.71
CA ILE A 443 22.40 -23.12 -19.89
C ILE A 443 23.18 -23.46 -18.62
N GLU A 444 24.45 -23.81 -18.83
CA GLU A 444 25.41 -23.94 -17.74
C GLU A 444 25.86 -22.57 -17.23
N GLY A 445 26.31 -22.52 -15.98
CA GLY A 445 26.77 -21.30 -15.33
C GLY A 445 25.69 -20.59 -14.51
N LYS A 446 25.84 -19.28 -14.32
CA LYS A 446 24.98 -18.45 -13.44
C LYS A 446 24.45 -17.18 -14.09
N ALA A 447 24.93 -16.81 -15.27
CA ALA A 447 24.53 -15.60 -15.97
C ALA A 447 23.38 -15.91 -16.95
N ILE A 448 22.47 -14.95 -17.14
CA ILE A 448 21.37 -15.06 -18.11
C ILE A 448 21.92 -14.70 -19.49
N GLN A 449 21.66 -15.52 -20.50
CA GLN A 449 22.01 -15.16 -21.88
C GLN A 449 20.86 -14.42 -22.54
N LEU A 450 21.16 -13.28 -23.16
CA LEU A 450 20.20 -12.45 -23.88
C LEU A 450 20.59 -12.32 -25.35
N HIS A 451 19.58 -12.33 -26.22
CA HIS A 451 19.77 -12.10 -27.65
C HIS A 451 20.27 -10.66 -27.92
N PRO A 452 21.31 -10.44 -28.75
CA PRO A 452 21.87 -9.10 -28.98
C PRO A 452 20.85 -8.07 -29.49
N LEU A 453 19.98 -8.44 -30.43
CA LEU A 453 19.00 -7.51 -31.02
C LEU A 453 17.94 -6.96 -30.04
N VAL A 454 17.70 -7.63 -28.90
CA VAL A 454 16.74 -7.11 -27.92
C VAL A 454 17.40 -6.15 -26.91
N CYS A 455 18.74 -6.05 -26.90
CA CYS A 455 19.46 -5.18 -25.97
C CYS A 455 19.07 -3.70 -26.16
N ALA A 456 18.83 -3.27 -27.40
CA ALA A 456 18.34 -1.92 -27.71
C ALA A 456 16.98 -1.64 -27.04
N ALA A 457 16.08 -2.62 -27.04
CA ALA A 457 14.78 -2.50 -26.39
C ALA A 457 14.91 -2.41 -24.86
N PHE A 458 15.79 -3.20 -24.24
CA PHE A 458 16.02 -3.12 -22.79
C PHE A 458 16.92 -1.94 -22.38
N ASN A 459 17.51 -1.23 -23.36
CA ASN A 459 18.60 -0.28 -23.17
C ASN A 459 19.74 -0.89 -22.33
N ALA A 460 20.03 -2.17 -22.58
CA ALA A 460 20.96 -3.00 -21.83
C ALA A 460 22.31 -3.11 -22.53
N ASP A 461 23.37 -3.20 -21.75
CA ASP A 461 24.72 -3.56 -22.18
C ASP A 461 25.23 -4.75 -21.36
N PHE A 462 26.45 -5.21 -21.65
CA PHE A 462 27.03 -6.42 -21.04
C PHE A 462 28.21 -6.09 -20.11
N ASP A 463 28.15 -4.95 -19.40
CA ASP A 463 29.22 -4.46 -18.51
C ASP A 463 29.04 -4.87 -17.03
N GLY A 464 27.98 -5.63 -16.72
CA GLY A 464 27.60 -6.01 -15.36
C GLY A 464 26.11 -5.80 -15.05
N ASP A 465 25.36 -5.28 -16.03
CA ASP A 465 23.91 -5.18 -16.00
C ASP A 465 23.21 -6.47 -15.53
N GLN A 466 22.10 -6.29 -14.81
CA GLN A 466 21.32 -7.39 -14.24
C GLN A 466 19.87 -7.31 -14.68
N MET A 467 19.29 -8.46 -15.00
CA MET A 467 17.87 -8.58 -15.34
C MET A 467 17.15 -9.49 -14.35
N ALA A 468 15.90 -9.12 -14.07
CA ALA A 468 14.98 -9.94 -13.29
C ALA A 468 14.21 -10.88 -14.21
N VAL A 469 14.02 -12.12 -13.75
CA VAL A 469 13.22 -13.16 -14.38
C VAL A 469 11.96 -13.35 -13.55
N HIS A 470 10.79 -13.46 -14.21
CA HIS A 470 9.53 -13.82 -13.57
C HIS A 470 8.86 -14.97 -14.33
N VAL A 471 8.26 -15.91 -13.59
CA VAL A 471 7.54 -17.05 -14.17
C VAL A 471 6.03 -16.78 -14.15
N PRO A 472 5.35 -16.69 -15.32
CA PRO A 472 3.90 -16.70 -15.40
C PRO A 472 3.36 -18.04 -14.88
N LEU A 473 2.48 -18.01 -13.88
CA LEU A 473 2.00 -19.24 -13.22
C LEU A 473 0.69 -19.75 -13.82
N SER A 474 -0.31 -18.88 -13.98
CA SER A 474 -1.60 -19.29 -14.54
C SER A 474 -1.51 -19.51 -16.05
N LEU A 475 -2.41 -20.33 -16.59
CA LEU A 475 -2.44 -20.63 -18.02
C LEU A 475 -2.74 -19.36 -18.83
N GLU A 476 -3.62 -18.50 -18.33
CA GLU A 476 -3.96 -17.21 -18.96
C GLU A 476 -2.73 -16.30 -19.02
N ALA A 477 -1.94 -16.24 -17.95
CA ALA A 477 -0.72 -15.44 -17.91
C ALA A 477 0.37 -15.98 -18.85
N GLN A 478 0.48 -17.31 -18.97
CA GLN A 478 1.39 -17.95 -19.92
C GLN A 478 0.98 -17.66 -21.38
N LEU A 479 -0.32 -17.76 -21.68
CA LEU A 479 -0.86 -17.42 -23.00
C LEU A 479 -0.72 -15.94 -23.31
N GLU A 480 -1.00 -15.05 -22.36
CA GLU A 480 -0.78 -13.60 -22.51
C GLU A 480 0.69 -13.29 -22.80
N ALA A 481 1.60 -13.91 -22.05
CA ALA A 481 3.03 -13.75 -22.27
C ALA A 481 3.43 -14.20 -23.69
N ARG A 482 2.90 -15.33 -24.16
CA ARG A 482 3.19 -15.89 -25.49
C ARG A 482 2.57 -15.08 -26.64
N VAL A 483 1.33 -14.63 -26.49
CA VAL A 483 0.57 -13.96 -27.57
C VAL A 483 0.91 -12.46 -27.64
N LEU A 484 1.15 -11.79 -26.51
CA LEU A 484 1.33 -10.33 -26.48
C LEU A 484 2.76 -9.92 -26.16
N MET A 485 3.42 -10.61 -25.22
CA MET A 485 4.70 -10.15 -24.66
C MET A 485 5.93 -10.79 -25.31
N MET A 486 5.77 -11.83 -26.13
CA MET A 486 6.87 -12.51 -26.79
C MET A 486 7.73 -11.52 -27.59
N SER A 487 9.04 -11.67 -27.54
CA SER A 487 9.97 -10.74 -28.19
C SER A 487 9.74 -10.61 -29.70
N THR A 488 9.30 -11.69 -30.38
CA THR A 488 8.96 -11.71 -31.81
C THR A 488 7.78 -10.83 -32.17
N ASN A 489 6.89 -10.53 -31.23
CA ASN A 489 5.73 -9.68 -31.48
C ASN A 489 6.08 -8.20 -31.33
N ASN A 490 7.19 -7.91 -30.65
CA ASN A 490 7.61 -6.59 -30.21
C ASN A 490 8.77 -6.03 -31.06
N ILE A 491 8.61 -6.07 -32.38
CA ILE A 491 9.61 -5.64 -33.37
C ILE A 491 9.62 -4.12 -33.56
N LEU A 492 8.45 -3.48 -33.52
CA LEU A 492 8.27 -2.06 -33.78
C LEU A 492 8.15 -1.26 -32.49
N SER A 493 8.70 -0.05 -32.50
CA SER A 493 8.58 0.90 -31.40
C SER A 493 7.14 1.40 -31.32
N PRO A 494 6.50 1.36 -30.14
CA PRO A 494 5.15 1.88 -29.96
C PRO A 494 5.04 3.40 -30.18
N ALA A 495 6.15 4.12 -30.04
CA ALA A 495 6.15 5.59 -30.09
C ALA A 495 6.18 6.15 -31.52
N ASN A 496 6.88 5.49 -32.45
CA ASN A 496 7.13 6.02 -33.79
C ASN A 496 6.98 4.99 -34.93
N GLY A 497 6.64 3.73 -34.62
CA GLY A 497 6.48 2.67 -35.62
C GLY A 497 7.77 2.22 -36.30
N LYS A 498 8.94 2.73 -35.91
CA LYS A 498 10.23 2.27 -36.46
C LYS A 498 10.64 0.94 -35.83
N PRO A 499 11.34 0.06 -36.55
CA PRO A 499 11.89 -1.16 -35.97
C PRO A 499 12.86 -0.86 -34.82
N VAL A 500 12.74 -1.60 -33.72
CA VAL A 500 13.62 -1.51 -32.54
C VAL A 500 14.72 -2.57 -32.60
N ILE A 501 14.44 -3.71 -33.22
CA ILE A 501 15.38 -4.85 -33.35
C ILE A 501 16.40 -4.66 -34.50
N VAL A 502 16.84 -3.43 -34.73
CA VAL A 502 17.83 -3.13 -35.77
C VAL A 502 19.20 -3.63 -35.30
N PRO A 503 19.99 -4.29 -36.17
CA PRO A 503 21.37 -4.64 -35.85
C PRO A 503 22.17 -3.41 -35.41
N THR A 504 23.03 -3.59 -34.41
CA THR A 504 23.89 -2.54 -33.88
C THR A 504 25.36 -2.95 -33.97
N GLN A 505 26.26 -1.95 -33.96
CA GLN A 505 27.70 -2.11 -33.82
C GLN A 505 28.29 -3.20 -34.74
N ASP A 506 28.77 -4.30 -34.18
CA ASP A 506 29.53 -5.35 -34.85
C ASP A 506 28.78 -5.99 -36.02
N ILE A 507 27.47 -6.18 -35.89
CA ILE A 507 26.66 -6.78 -36.96
C ILE A 507 26.61 -5.83 -38.17
N VAL A 508 26.46 -4.52 -37.92
CA VAL A 508 26.44 -3.50 -38.98
C VAL A 508 27.81 -3.41 -39.63
N LEU A 509 28.90 -3.45 -38.85
CA LEU A 509 30.26 -3.44 -39.37
C LEU A 509 30.55 -4.67 -40.24
N GLY A 510 30.11 -5.86 -39.81
CA GLY A 510 30.26 -7.10 -40.56
C GLY A 510 29.51 -7.06 -41.89
N LEU A 511 28.26 -6.61 -41.88
CA LEU A 511 27.47 -6.42 -43.11
C LEU A 511 28.09 -5.36 -44.02
N TYR A 512 28.49 -4.21 -43.47
CA TYR A 512 29.18 -3.16 -44.21
C TYR A 512 30.44 -3.69 -44.88
N TYR A 513 31.30 -4.38 -44.13
CA TYR A 513 32.52 -4.98 -44.66
C TYR A 513 32.22 -5.98 -45.77
N GLN A 514 31.23 -6.86 -45.60
CA GLN A 514 30.82 -7.82 -46.64
C GLN A 514 30.30 -7.15 -47.91
N THR A 515 29.58 -6.04 -47.78
CA THR A 515 28.98 -5.31 -48.92
C THR A 515 29.91 -4.27 -49.55
N TYR A 516 31.07 -4.01 -48.93
CA TYR A 516 32.03 -3.05 -49.43
C TYR A 516 32.70 -3.57 -50.71
N SER A 517 32.73 -2.76 -51.77
CA SER A 517 33.39 -3.08 -53.03
C SER A 517 34.69 -2.31 -53.21
N ARG A 518 35.69 -2.95 -53.83
CA ARG A 518 36.97 -2.34 -54.17
C ARG A 518 37.52 -2.97 -55.45
N GLY A 519 37.65 -2.16 -56.50
CA GLY A 519 38.31 -2.58 -57.73
C GLY A 519 39.82 -2.79 -57.59
N GLY A 520 40.40 -3.52 -58.54
CA GLY A 520 41.80 -3.93 -58.58
C GLY A 520 42.11 -5.20 -57.76
N LEU A 521 41.12 -6.05 -57.51
CA LEU A 521 41.24 -7.26 -56.69
C LEU A 521 41.14 -8.55 -57.52
N THR A 522 41.55 -9.66 -56.91
CA THR A 522 41.51 -10.96 -57.55
C THR A 522 40.06 -11.37 -57.86
N GLY A 523 39.79 -11.64 -59.14
CA GLY A 523 38.46 -12.05 -59.59
C GLY A 523 37.55 -10.92 -60.07
N ASP A 524 38.04 -9.68 -60.15
CA ASP A 524 37.30 -8.56 -60.74
C ASP A 524 36.88 -8.84 -62.19
N GLY A 525 35.67 -8.45 -62.54
CA GLY A 525 35.07 -8.58 -63.86
C GLY A 525 34.57 -9.98 -64.22
N LYS A 526 34.73 -10.98 -63.34
CA LYS A 526 34.22 -12.34 -63.56
C LYS A 526 32.69 -12.38 -63.54
N ALA A 527 32.13 -13.27 -64.34
CA ALA A 527 30.70 -13.51 -64.41
C ALA A 527 30.33 -14.88 -63.82
N PHE A 528 29.26 -14.93 -63.02
CA PHE A 528 28.78 -16.13 -62.34
C PHE A 528 27.30 -16.40 -62.67
N GLY A 529 26.98 -17.67 -62.92
CA GLY A 529 25.64 -18.10 -63.31
C GLY A 529 24.73 -18.41 -62.13
N MET A 530 25.30 -18.72 -60.96
CA MET A 530 24.59 -19.09 -59.72
C MET A 530 25.30 -18.57 -58.46
N VAL A 531 24.54 -18.36 -57.38
CA VAL A 531 25.09 -17.93 -56.08
C VAL A 531 26.01 -18.98 -55.44
N SER A 532 25.76 -20.27 -55.69
CA SER A 532 26.62 -21.37 -55.21
C SER A 532 28.02 -21.31 -55.80
N GLU A 533 28.15 -20.98 -57.10
CA GLU A 533 29.45 -20.81 -57.77
C GLU A 533 30.25 -19.66 -57.16
N ILE A 534 29.57 -18.58 -56.77
CA ILE A 534 30.18 -17.43 -56.09
C ILE A 534 30.73 -17.85 -54.72
N LYS A 535 29.94 -18.60 -53.93
CA LYS A 535 30.40 -19.12 -52.62
C LYS A 535 31.62 -20.02 -52.76
N GLN A 536 31.59 -20.95 -53.72
CA GLN A 536 32.74 -21.83 -53.98
C GLN A 536 33.97 -21.04 -54.44
N ALA A 537 33.79 -20.02 -55.30
CA ALA A 537 34.88 -19.18 -55.76
C ALA A 537 35.50 -18.34 -54.63
N LEU A 538 34.70 -17.90 -53.65
CA LEU A 538 35.17 -17.24 -52.44
C LEU A 538 35.96 -18.22 -51.53
N GLU A 539 35.44 -19.43 -51.31
CA GLU A 539 36.08 -20.46 -50.47
C GLU A 539 37.45 -20.91 -51.01
N VAL A 540 37.56 -21.05 -52.34
CA VAL A 540 38.81 -21.43 -53.03
C VAL A 540 39.77 -20.23 -53.17
N GLY A 541 39.32 -19.01 -52.86
CA GLY A 541 40.13 -17.78 -53.00
C GLY A 541 40.29 -17.31 -54.46
N ALA A 542 39.48 -17.83 -55.38
CA ALA A 542 39.49 -17.46 -56.79
C ALA A 542 38.85 -16.08 -57.09
N VAL A 543 38.10 -15.56 -56.11
CA VAL A 543 37.49 -14.22 -56.08
C VAL A 543 37.68 -13.66 -54.67
N HIS A 544 38.06 -12.39 -54.56
CA HIS A 544 38.13 -11.68 -53.29
C HIS A 544 36.73 -11.21 -52.85
N LEU A 545 36.45 -11.13 -51.54
CA LEU A 545 35.14 -10.72 -51.00
C LEU A 545 34.63 -9.38 -51.57
N HIS A 546 35.53 -8.42 -51.74
CA HIS A 546 35.21 -7.07 -52.24
C HIS A 546 35.39 -6.90 -53.76
N ALA A 547 35.64 -7.99 -54.50
CA ALA A 547 35.83 -7.93 -55.95
C ALA A 547 34.53 -7.57 -56.67
N GLU A 548 34.63 -6.80 -57.74
CA GLU A 548 33.47 -6.42 -58.56
C GLU A 548 33.14 -7.52 -59.57
N ILE A 549 32.00 -8.19 -59.39
CA ILE A 549 31.58 -9.33 -60.22
C ILE A 549 30.22 -9.10 -60.88
N LYS A 550 29.94 -9.83 -61.96
CA LYS A 550 28.61 -9.87 -62.60
C LYS A 550 27.92 -11.19 -62.24
N ALA A 551 26.86 -11.14 -61.45
CA ALA A 551 26.12 -12.34 -61.06
C ALA A 551 24.71 -12.33 -61.65
N ARG A 552 24.24 -13.49 -62.13
CA ARG A 552 22.82 -13.67 -62.43
C ARG A 552 22.07 -13.99 -61.14
N ILE A 553 21.26 -13.05 -60.67
CA ILE A 553 20.41 -13.19 -59.48
C ILE A 553 18.95 -13.20 -59.95
N LYS A 554 18.13 -14.08 -59.40
CA LYS A 554 16.67 -14.00 -59.56
C LYS A 554 16.16 -12.94 -58.59
N THR A 555 15.64 -11.83 -59.10
CA THR A 555 14.99 -10.82 -58.27
C THR A 555 13.54 -11.20 -57.98
N TYR A 556 12.99 -10.69 -56.87
CA TYR A 556 11.64 -11.05 -56.39
C TYR A 556 10.53 -10.62 -57.38
N ASP A 557 10.83 -9.71 -58.31
CA ASP A 557 9.91 -9.25 -59.36
C ASP A 557 9.89 -10.13 -60.62
N ASP A 558 10.72 -11.20 -60.69
CA ASP A 558 10.81 -12.11 -61.85
C ASP A 558 10.03 -13.43 -61.67
N THR A 559 9.05 -13.45 -60.77
CA THR A 559 7.99 -14.47 -60.65
C THR A 559 6.65 -13.78 -60.61
#